data_AF-A0A507B6D9-F1
#
_entry.id   AF-A0A507B6D9-F1
#
_cell.length_a   1.000
_cell.length_b   1.000
_cell.length_c   1.000
_cell.angle_alpha   90.00
_cell.angle_beta   90.00
_cell.angle_gamma   90.00
#
_symmetry.space_group_name_H-M   'P 1'
#
loop_
_entity.id
_entity.type
_entity.pdbx_description
1 polymer ?
#
loop_
_entity_poly.entity_id
_entity_poly.type
_entity_poly.pdbx_seq_one_letter_code
_entity_poly.pdbx_strand_id
1 'polypeptide(L)'
;PGGYQLFGRTIQVWNTWRTTKVFEPGHPWLLRFFDKIRFFPVDADELLDARAAFPHGQYDIRIEQGEFSYADYARTLAGAQSSITTFKAAQQAAFDAERRRWRELKLDEAPAESAEIAAVATGIPDGQVGAFSEVPGNIWKILVEEGAKVAAGDARG
;
A
#
# COMPACT_ATOMS: atom_id res chain seq x y z
N PRO A 1 0.96 1.64 -7.81
CA PRO A 1 0.42 2.89 -7.21
C PRO A 1 -0.72 2.58 -6.24
N GLY A 2 -0.42 2.55 -4.94
CA GLY A 2 -1.42 2.42 -3.88
C GLY A 2 -1.11 3.46 -2.83
N GLY A 3 -2.00 4.46 -2.67
CA GLY A 3 -1.84 5.56 -1.71
C GLY A 3 -2.42 5.25 -0.33
N TYR A 4 -2.77 3.99 -0.05
CA TYR A 4 -3.28 3.59 1.27
C TYR A 4 -2.11 3.40 2.24
N GLN A 5 -2.28 3.88 3.47
CA GLN A 5 -1.35 3.55 4.56
C GLN A 5 -1.23 2.04 4.70
N LEU A 6 0.00 1.54 4.65
CA LEU A 6 0.30 0.11 4.77
C LEU A 6 0.16 -0.32 6.23
N PHE A 7 -1.06 -0.70 6.63
CA PHE A 7 -1.34 -1.22 7.98
C PHE A 7 -1.02 -2.71 8.14
N GLY A 8 -0.72 -3.41 7.04
CA GLY A 8 -0.43 -4.84 7.05
C GLY A 8 -0.55 -5.46 5.66
N ARG A 9 -0.37 -6.78 5.60
CA ARG A 9 -0.52 -7.59 4.37
C ARG A 9 -1.48 -8.74 4.67
N THR A 10 -2.25 -9.15 3.67
CA THR A 10 -3.17 -10.29 3.75
C THR A 10 -2.84 -11.30 2.65
N ILE A 11 -3.53 -12.44 2.62
CA ILE A 11 -3.51 -13.34 1.46
C ILE A 11 -4.11 -12.65 0.22
N GLN A 12 -3.73 -13.14 -0.97
CA GLN A 12 -4.24 -12.59 -2.23
C GLN A 12 -5.69 -13.01 -2.48
N VAL A 13 -6.53 -12.07 -2.91
CA VAL A 13 -7.97 -12.33 -3.20
C VAL A 13 -8.24 -12.62 -4.67
N TRP A 14 -7.18 -12.81 -5.46
CA TRP A 14 -7.25 -13.01 -6.90
C TRP A 14 -6.32 -14.16 -7.34
N ASN A 15 -6.80 -15.02 -8.24
CA ASN A 15 -6.05 -16.13 -8.81
C ASN A 15 -6.43 -16.35 -10.28
N THR A 16 -5.65 -15.77 -11.20
CA THR A 16 -5.93 -15.84 -12.65
C THR A 16 -5.73 -17.23 -13.24
N TRP A 17 -4.74 -17.97 -12.73
CA TRP A 17 -4.15 -19.11 -13.44
C TRP A 17 -4.56 -20.46 -12.87
N ARG A 18 -5.09 -20.51 -11.65
CA ARG A 18 -5.41 -21.76 -10.96
C ARG A 18 -6.84 -21.76 -10.46
N THR A 19 -7.53 -22.86 -10.74
CA THR A 19 -8.80 -23.20 -10.11
C THR A 19 -8.51 -23.92 -8.80
N THR A 20 -9.24 -23.54 -7.74
CA THR A 20 -9.19 -24.19 -6.42
C THR A 20 -10.61 -24.30 -5.86
N LYS A 21 -10.77 -24.81 -4.64
CA LYS A 21 -12.08 -24.85 -3.96
C LYS A 21 -12.74 -23.48 -3.83
N VAL A 22 -11.94 -22.41 -3.72
CA VAL A 22 -12.44 -21.03 -3.53
C VAL A 22 -12.32 -20.15 -4.78
N PHE A 23 -11.60 -20.63 -5.80
CA PHE A 23 -11.43 -19.97 -7.09
C PHE A 23 -12.05 -20.85 -8.18
N GLU A 24 -13.32 -20.61 -8.49
CA GLU A 24 -14.08 -21.38 -9.48
C GLU A 24 -13.58 -21.10 -10.92
N PRO A 25 -13.73 -22.05 -11.87
CA PRO A 25 -13.41 -21.80 -13.27
C PRO A 25 -14.13 -20.55 -13.80
N GLY A 26 -13.40 -19.66 -14.48
CA GLY A 26 -13.93 -18.41 -15.00
C GLY A 26 -14.14 -17.29 -13.97
N HIS A 27 -13.90 -17.55 -12.68
CA HIS A 27 -14.08 -16.60 -11.58
C HIS A 27 -12.79 -16.46 -10.77
N PRO A 28 -11.81 -15.68 -11.28
CA PRO A 28 -10.51 -15.52 -10.62
C PRO A 28 -10.57 -14.66 -9.34
N TRP A 29 -11.67 -13.96 -9.07
CA TRP A 29 -11.87 -13.18 -7.84
C TRP A 29 -12.54 -14.03 -6.75
N LEU A 30 -12.02 -13.91 -5.52
CA LEU A 30 -12.61 -14.57 -4.37
C LEU A 30 -13.85 -13.84 -3.84
N LEU A 31 -13.82 -12.50 -3.89
CA LEU A 31 -14.82 -11.65 -3.26
C LEU A 31 -15.89 -11.24 -4.27
N ARG A 32 -17.15 -11.27 -3.83
CA ARG A 32 -18.32 -10.79 -4.56
C ARG A 32 -18.82 -9.49 -3.91
N PHE A 33 -19.70 -8.79 -4.62
CA PHE A 33 -20.34 -7.60 -4.05
C PHE A 33 -21.11 -7.97 -2.79
N PHE A 34 -21.01 -7.10 -1.78
CA PHE A 34 -21.63 -7.25 -0.45
C PHE A 34 -21.02 -8.31 0.48
N ASP A 35 -19.92 -8.96 0.08
CA ASP A 35 -19.19 -9.85 0.97
C ASP A 35 -18.61 -9.08 2.17
N LYS A 36 -18.63 -9.73 3.34
CA LYS A 36 -18.06 -9.19 4.58
C LYS A 36 -16.71 -9.84 4.84
N ILE A 37 -15.68 -9.02 5.00
CA ILE A 37 -14.33 -9.48 5.32
C ILE A 37 -14.09 -9.29 6.83
N ARG A 38 -13.60 -10.33 7.49
CA ARG A 38 -13.14 -10.27 8.88
C ARG A 38 -11.67 -10.66 8.93
N PHE A 39 -10.83 -9.76 9.43
CA PHE A 39 -9.43 -10.04 9.65
C PHE A 39 -9.22 -10.67 11.02
N PHE A 40 -8.23 -11.54 11.10
CA PHE A 40 -7.72 -12.10 12.34
C PHE A 40 -6.19 -11.92 12.36
N PRO A 41 -5.58 -11.71 13.53
CA PRO A 41 -4.14 -11.54 13.64
C PRO A 41 -3.44 -12.87 13.37
N VAL A 42 -2.31 -12.79 12.66
CA VAL A 42 -1.37 -13.89 12.40
C VAL A 42 0.05 -13.35 12.47
N ASP A 43 1.01 -14.23 12.70
CA ASP A 43 2.43 -13.86 12.66
C ASP A 43 2.93 -13.67 11.22
N ALA A 44 4.07 -13.00 11.07
CA ALA A 44 4.64 -12.70 9.76
C ALA A 44 4.99 -13.96 8.96
N ASP A 45 5.56 -14.97 9.61
CA ASP A 45 5.95 -16.24 8.98
C ASP A 45 4.71 -17.03 8.55
N GLU A 46 3.68 -17.10 9.41
CA GLU A 46 2.40 -17.73 9.07
C GLU A 46 1.76 -17.06 7.86
N LEU A 47 1.82 -15.73 7.77
CA LEU A 47 1.30 -15.01 6.62
C LEU A 47 2.08 -15.33 5.33
N LEU A 48 3.40 -15.49 5.41
CA LEU A 48 4.22 -15.85 4.24
C LEU A 48 3.85 -17.25 3.74
N ASP A 49 3.73 -18.21 4.65
CA ASP A 49 3.32 -19.59 4.35
C ASP A 49 1.91 -19.63 3.76
N ALA A 50 0.96 -18.93 4.39
CA ALA A 50 -0.41 -18.81 3.90
C ALA A 50 -0.45 -18.20 2.48
N ARG A 51 0.37 -17.18 2.20
CA ARG A 51 0.45 -16.55 0.88
C ARG A 51 1.04 -17.46 -0.18
N ALA A 52 2.01 -18.31 0.18
CA ALA A 52 2.55 -19.31 -0.73
C ALA A 52 1.52 -20.43 -0.99
N ALA A 53 0.85 -20.93 0.05
CA ALA A 53 -0.06 -22.06 -0.02
C ALA A 53 -1.43 -21.74 -0.64
N PHE A 54 -1.99 -20.56 -0.39
CA PHE A 54 -3.34 -20.17 -0.80
C PHE A 54 -3.61 -20.26 -2.32
N PRO A 55 -2.76 -19.74 -3.23
CA PRO A 55 -2.94 -19.94 -4.68
C PRO A 55 -3.03 -21.39 -5.14
N HIS A 56 -2.46 -22.31 -4.36
CA HIS A 56 -2.48 -23.76 -4.63
C HIS A 56 -3.64 -24.47 -3.93
N GLY A 57 -4.50 -23.75 -3.22
CA GLY A 57 -5.62 -24.31 -2.45
C GLY A 57 -5.17 -25.07 -1.20
N GLN A 58 -3.97 -24.81 -0.70
CA GLN A 58 -3.39 -25.48 0.48
C GLN A 58 -3.50 -24.64 1.76
N TYR A 59 -4.34 -23.60 1.75
CA TYR A 59 -4.65 -22.80 2.93
C TYR A 59 -6.16 -22.59 2.97
N ASP A 60 -6.81 -23.17 3.99
CA ASP A 60 -8.26 -23.10 4.15
C ASP A 60 -8.69 -21.79 4.79
N ILE A 61 -9.68 -21.14 4.19
CA ILE A 61 -10.32 -19.95 4.74
C ILE A 61 -11.76 -20.25 5.13
N ARG A 62 -12.23 -19.58 6.19
CA ARG A 62 -13.61 -19.67 6.65
C ARG A 62 -14.50 -18.79 5.76
N ILE A 63 -15.33 -19.43 4.94
CA ILE A 63 -16.36 -18.77 4.13
C ILE A 63 -17.72 -19.24 4.66
N GLU A 64 -18.56 -18.28 5.04
CA GLU A 64 -19.91 -18.54 5.54
C GLU A 64 -20.93 -17.90 4.61
N GLN A 65 -21.95 -18.67 4.23
CA GLN A 65 -23.09 -18.12 3.52
C GLN A 65 -23.93 -17.31 4.50
N GLY A 66 -24.25 -16.07 4.13
CA GLY A 66 -25.02 -15.16 4.96
C GLY A 66 -25.85 -14.22 4.13
N GLU A 67 -26.82 -13.57 4.78
CA GLU A 67 -27.67 -12.55 4.16
C GLU A 67 -27.35 -11.18 4.75
N PHE A 68 -27.44 -10.15 3.91
CA PHE A 68 -27.34 -8.75 4.33
C PHE A 68 -28.70 -8.06 4.18
N SER A 69 -29.29 -7.70 5.31
CA SER A 69 -30.51 -6.90 5.39
C SER A 69 -30.18 -5.45 5.72
N TYR A 70 -30.50 -4.55 4.80
CA TYR A 70 -30.32 -3.11 5.02
C TYR A 70 -31.19 -2.60 6.17
N ALA A 71 -32.40 -3.14 6.33
CA ALA A 71 -33.30 -2.75 7.42
C ALA A 71 -32.71 -3.09 8.79
N ASP A 72 -32.09 -4.26 8.93
CA ASP A 72 -31.38 -4.64 10.16
C ASP A 72 -30.18 -3.74 10.41
N TYR A 73 -29.37 -3.48 9.37
CA TYR A 73 -28.23 -2.59 9.46
C TYR A 73 -28.63 -1.18 9.91
N ALA A 74 -29.70 -0.61 9.33
CA ALA A 74 -30.21 0.70 9.69
C ALA A 74 -30.73 0.75 11.16
N ARG A 75 -31.39 -0.31 11.63
CA ARG A 75 -31.80 -0.43 13.04
C ARG A 75 -30.59 -0.47 13.98
N THR A 76 -29.57 -1.25 13.64
CA THR A 76 -28.32 -1.31 14.43
C THR A 76 -27.64 0.07 14.48
N LEU A 77 -27.60 0.78 13.34
CA LEU A 77 -27.01 2.11 13.27
C LEU A 77 -27.77 3.13 14.14
N ALA A 78 -29.10 3.11 14.09
CA ALA A 78 -29.94 3.97 14.92
C ALA A 78 -29.72 3.71 16.42
N GLY A 79 -29.60 2.43 16.81
CA GLY A 79 -29.30 2.06 18.19
C GLY A 79 -27.91 2.48 18.66
N ALA A 80 -26.91 2.48 17.77
CA ALA A 80 -25.53 2.85 18.07
C ALA A 80 -25.23 4.37 17.91
N GLN A 81 -26.23 5.17 17.53
CA GLN A 81 -26.05 6.56 17.09
C GLN A 81 -25.30 7.43 18.12
N SER A 82 -25.61 7.28 19.42
CA SER A 82 -24.94 8.03 20.48
C SER A 82 -23.46 7.67 20.57
N SER A 83 -23.12 6.37 20.56
CA SER A 83 -21.72 5.91 20.60
C SER A 83 -20.93 6.38 19.39
N ILE A 84 -21.54 6.33 18.19
CA ILE A 84 -20.91 6.79 16.95
C ILE A 84 -20.63 8.29 17.01
N THR A 85 -21.58 9.07 17.52
CA THR A 85 -21.44 10.52 17.66
C THR A 85 -20.30 10.87 18.61
N THR A 86 -20.26 10.22 19.78
CA THR A 86 -19.20 10.43 20.78
C THR A 86 -17.82 10.10 20.20
N PHE A 87 -17.69 8.95 19.52
CA PHE A 87 -16.42 8.55 18.91
C PHE A 87 -15.97 9.53 17.82
N LYS A 88 -16.88 9.97 16.94
CA LYS A 88 -16.57 10.96 15.89
C LYS A 88 -16.14 12.30 16.48
N ALA A 89 -16.80 12.77 17.52
CA ALA A 89 -16.43 14.02 18.21
C ALA A 89 -15.01 13.93 18.79
N ALA A 90 -14.67 12.82 19.44
CA ALA A 90 -13.33 12.59 19.98
C ALA A 90 -12.26 12.50 18.89
N GLN A 91 -12.53 11.78 17.79
CA GLN A 91 -11.64 11.68 16.64
C GLN A 91 -11.36 13.05 16.02
N GLN A 92 -12.41 13.86 15.80
CA GLN A 92 -12.28 15.19 15.23
C GLN A 92 -11.45 16.12 16.13
N ALA A 93 -11.73 16.11 17.44
CA ALA A 93 -10.97 16.90 18.40
C ALA A 93 -9.48 16.52 18.43
N ALA A 94 -9.16 15.22 18.37
CA ALA A 94 -7.78 14.73 18.31
C ALA A 94 -7.09 15.17 16.99
N PHE A 95 -7.78 15.06 15.86
CA PHE A 95 -7.25 15.48 14.57
C PHE A 95 -7.01 17.00 14.49
N ASP A 96 -7.91 17.80 15.07
CA ASP A 96 -7.76 19.25 15.12
C ASP A 96 -6.67 19.71 16.10
N ALA A 97 -6.41 18.94 17.16
CA ALA A 97 -5.24 19.14 18.01
C ALA A 97 -3.94 18.86 17.27
N GLU A 98 -3.85 17.74 16.55
CA GLU A 98 -2.65 17.36 15.80
C GLU A 98 -2.37 18.36 14.66
N ARG A 99 -3.39 18.79 13.91
CA ARG A 99 -3.26 19.83 12.87
C ARG A 99 -2.84 21.20 13.42
N ARG A 100 -3.16 21.53 14.67
CA ARG A 100 -2.64 22.76 15.30
C ARG A 100 -1.17 22.59 15.67
N ARG A 101 -0.81 21.43 16.22
CA ARG A 101 0.57 21.09 16.55
C ARG A 101 1.49 21.10 15.33
N TRP A 102 1.07 20.57 14.18
CA TRP A 102 1.88 20.60 12.95
C TRP A 102 2.10 22.02 12.43
N ARG A 103 1.07 22.87 12.48
CA ARG A 103 1.18 24.30 12.15
C ARG A 103 2.13 25.04 13.07
N GLU A 104 2.08 24.76 14.38
CA GLU A 104 3.01 25.33 15.36
C GLU A 104 4.46 24.87 15.12
N LEU A 105 4.64 23.63 14.66
CA LEU A 105 5.95 23.03 14.36
C LEU A 105 6.46 23.33 12.93
N LYS A 106 5.69 24.07 12.11
CA LYS A 106 5.98 24.34 10.69
C LYS A 106 6.27 23.09 9.85
N LEU A 107 5.76 21.93 10.26
CA LEU A 107 5.94 20.68 9.53
C LEU A 107 5.09 20.61 8.24
N ASP A 108 4.12 21.53 8.11
CA ASP A 108 3.24 21.67 6.95
C ASP A 108 3.89 22.48 5.80
N GLU A 109 5.09 23.03 5.97
CA GLU A 109 5.84 23.71 4.91
C GLU A 109 6.58 22.68 4.05
N ALA A 110 5.98 22.33 2.90
CA ALA A 110 6.71 21.59 1.87
C ALA A 110 7.87 22.45 1.34
N PRO A 111 9.11 21.95 1.25
CA PRO A 111 10.16 22.66 0.54
C PRO A 111 9.71 22.82 -0.92
N ALA A 112 9.56 24.06 -1.35
CA ALA A 112 9.31 24.40 -2.74
C ALA A 112 10.61 24.17 -3.53
N GLU A 113 10.88 22.93 -3.92
CA GLU A 113 11.93 22.62 -4.89
C GLU A 113 11.31 22.20 -6.22
N SER A 114 10.68 23.17 -6.87
CA SER A 114 10.55 23.16 -8.33
C SER A 114 11.84 23.74 -8.90
N ALA A 115 12.95 23.01 -8.81
CA ALA A 115 14.13 23.36 -9.58
C ALA A 115 13.85 22.99 -11.04
N GLU A 116 13.69 23.99 -11.90
CA GLU A 116 13.75 23.78 -13.35
C GLU A 116 15.13 23.24 -13.70
N ILE A 117 15.23 21.93 -13.95
CA ILE A 117 16.49 21.28 -14.32
C ILE A 117 16.73 21.54 -15.82
N ALA A 118 17.39 22.66 -16.15
CA ALA A 118 18.12 22.79 -17.41
C ALA A 118 19.47 22.09 -17.26
N ALA A 119 19.52 20.77 -17.43
CA ALA A 119 20.76 20.02 -17.40
C ALA A 119 21.58 20.30 -18.68
N VAL A 120 22.51 21.25 -18.61
CA VAL A 120 23.64 21.31 -19.56
C VAL A 120 24.84 20.69 -18.86
N ALA A 121 25.23 19.50 -19.32
CA ALA A 121 26.40 18.79 -18.81
C ALA A 121 27.68 19.59 -19.10
N THR A 122 28.18 20.33 -18.11
CA THR A 122 29.50 20.98 -18.16
C THR A 122 30.36 20.42 -17.04
N GLY A 123 31.63 20.09 -17.34
CA GLY A 123 32.62 19.68 -16.33
C GLY A 123 32.99 18.20 -16.25
N ILE A 124 32.72 17.38 -17.28
CA ILE A 124 33.27 16.01 -17.32
C ILE A 124 34.76 16.07 -17.71
N PRO A 125 35.68 15.51 -16.89
CA PRO A 125 37.11 15.47 -17.23
C PRO A 125 37.40 14.61 -18.46
N ASP A 126 38.44 14.97 -19.21
CA ASP A 126 38.87 14.22 -20.40
C ASP A 126 39.14 12.75 -20.07
N GLY A 127 38.58 11.85 -20.89
CA GLY A 127 38.68 10.40 -20.69
C GLY A 127 37.60 9.79 -19.78
N GLN A 128 36.68 10.59 -19.25
CA GLN A 128 35.52 10.12 -18.48
C GLN A 128 34.23 10.24 -19.28
N VAL A 129 33.25 9.39 -18.97
CA VAL A 129 31.92 9.39 -19.60
C VAL A 129 30.86 9.61 -18.53
N GLY A 130 30.08 10.67 -18.68
CA GLY A 130 28.92 10.93 -17.82
C GLY A 130 27.80 9.92 -18.09
N ALA A 131 27.22 9.37 -17.03
CA ALA A 131 26.00 8.57 -17.12
C ALA A 131 24.79 9.48 -16.85
N PHE A 132 23.91 9.62 -17.83
CA PHE A 132 22.72 10.45 -17.75
C PHE A 132 21.46 9.58 -17.79
N SER A 133 20.44 9.96 -17.03
CA SER A 133 19.11 9.35 -17.15
C SER A 133 18.41 9.92 -18.38
N GLU A 134 17.82 9.06 -19.20
CA GLU A 134 17.00 9.46 -20.35
C GLU A 134 15.62 9.98 -19.91
N VAL A 135 15.21 9.71 -18.66
CA VAL A 135 13.89 10.04 -18.14
C VAL A 135 14.02 10.93 -16.89
N PRO A 136 13.23 12.02 -16.78
CA PRO A 136 13.13 12.79 -15.55
C PRO A 136 12.60 11.90 -14.42
N GLY A 137 13.29 11.86 -13.27
CA GLY A 137 12.88 11.05 -12.14
C GLY A 137 13.62 11.43 -10.86
N ASN A 138 13.07 11.00 -9.72
CA ASN A 138 13.72 11.15 -8.42
C ASN A 138 14.70 9.99 -8.20
N ILE A 139 15.92 10.28 -7.74
CA ILE A 139 16.89 9.25 -7.36
C ILE A 139 16.37 8.58 -6.08
N TRP A 140 15.98 7.31 -6.19
CA TRP A 140 15.41 6.56 -5.07
C TRP A 140 16.49 5.86 -4.23
N LYS A 141 17.58 5.42 -4.86
CA LYS A 141 18.71 4.75 -4.21
C LYS A 141 19.96 4.86 -5.09
N ILE A 142 21.14 4.82 -4.51
CA ILE A 142 22.40 4.61 -5.25
C ILE A 142 22.88 3.21 -4.91
N LEU A 143 23.07 2.37 -5.94
CA LEU A 143 23.43 0.96 -5.77
C LEU A 143 24.94 0.70 -5.76
N VAL A 144 25.76 1.74 -5.99
CA VAL A 144 27.21 1.65 -6.09
C VAL A 144 27.91 2.67 -5.19
N GLU A 145 28.97 2.23 -4.54
CA GLU A 145 29.88 3.09 -3.77
C GLU A 145 30.82 3.84 -4.72
N GLU A 146 31.34 4.97 -4.26
CA GLU A 146 32.35 5.74 -5.00
C GLU A 146 33.61 4.88 -5.23
N GLY A 147 34.08 4.79 -6.48
CA GLY A 147 35.23 3.96 -6.86
C GLY A 147 34.91 2.49 -7.20
N ALA A 148 33.64 2.08 -7.16
CA ALA A 148 33.24 0.74 -7.60
C ALA A 148 33.45 0.54 -9.11
N LYS A 149 34.03 -0.60 -9.49
CA LYS A 149 34.15 -1.00 -10.90
C LYS A 149 32.80 -1.52 -11.38
N VAL A 150 32.23 -0.86 -12.40
CA VAL A 150 30.95 -1.24 -13.01
C VAL A 150 31.17 -1.77 -14.43
N ALA A 151 30.56 -2.90 -14.76
CA ALA A 151 30.56 -3.47 -16.10
C ALA A 151 29.44 -2.86 -16.97
N ALA A 152 29.48 -3.17 -18.26
CA ALA A 152 28.37 -2.86 -19.16
C ALA A 152 27.16 -3.72 -18.80
N GLY A 153 26.03 -3.08 -18.48
CA GLY A 153 24.78 -3.76 -18.08
C GLY A 153 24.48 -3.76 -16.58
N ASP A 154 25.39 -3.28 -15.74
CA ASP A 154 25.12 -3.18 -14.30
C ASP A 154 24.11 -2.06 -13.99
N ALA A 155 23.17 -2.35 -13.08
CA ALA A 155 22.23 -1.37 -12.55
C ALA A 155 22.96 -0.42 -11.58
N ARG A 156 22.93 0.88 -11.87
CA ARG A 156 23.71 1.91 -11.16
C ARG A 156 22.85 2.87 -10.32
N GLY A 157 21.53 2.72 -10.36
CA GLY A 157 20.53 3.52 -9.62
C GLY A 157 19.43 2.67 -9.02
#